data_AF-A0AA40CZS7-F1
#
_entry.id   AF-A0AA40CZS7-F1
#
_cell.length_a   1.000
_cell.length_b   1.000
_cell.length_c   1.000
_cell.angle_alpha   90.00
_cell.angle_beta   90.00
_cell.angle_gamma   90.00
#
_symmetry.space_group_name_H-M   'P 1'
#
loop_
_entity.id
_entity.type
_entity.pdbx_description
1 polymer ?
#
loop_
_entity_poly.entity_id
_entity_poly.type
_entity_poly.pdbx_seq_one_letter_code
_entity_poly.pdbx_strand_id
1 'polypeptide(L)'
;MMNETNRISLLGILGRNLENPHLRTLRSMAPDELIGFQVHRPRPPERSKEEYWIDKFCTADADTLSTYFSPRIRYFMEESCLRAWEMRKSIIGTEVVRTDVPKVVFEDYLMFFEVGLAQDLISELFPADKRMITPSCCPDHFSLTGASVETMFAFFGPYLFQAIDQSKLREWEKEEKRSEITECVEVQLRDPTSRHGILKLRIGWSLGHGLVNTLYKI
;
A
#
# COMPACT_ATOMS: atom_id res chain seq x y z
N MET A 1 25.13 -30.79 -10.65
CA MET A 1 25.21 -29.35 -10.34
C MET A 1 23.80 -28.83 -10.16
N MET A 2 23.47 -28.22 -9.00
CA MET A 2 22.18 -27.56 -8.78
C MET A 2 22.16 -26.23 -9.52
N ASN A 3 21.09 -25.94 -10.27
CA ASN A 3 20.93 -24.64 -10.92
C ASN A 3 20.61 -23.53 -9.88
N GLU A 4 20.78 -22.28 -10.30
CA GLU A 4 20.61 -21.09 -9.47
C GLU A 4 19.18 -20.91 -8.95
N THR A 5 18.18 -21.31 -9.74
CA THR A 5 16.75 -21.29 -9.38
C THR A 5 16.43 -22.25 -8.23
N ASN A 6 17.07 -23.42 -8.20
CA ASN A 6 16.91 -24.41 -7.14
C ASN A 6 17.57 -23.94 -5.83
N ARG A 7 18.68 -23.19 -5.91
CA ARG A 7 19.34 -22.58 -4.75
C ARG A 7 18.50 -21.48 -4.11
N ILE A 8 17.90 -20.61 -4.93
CA ILE A 8 17.02 -19.53 -4.45
C ILE A 8 15.77 -20.11 -3.79
N SER A 9 15.19 -21.17 -4.36
CA SER A 9 14.02 -21.84 -3.78
C SER A 9 14.32 -22.48 -2.43
N LEU A 10 15.48 -23.13 -2.28
CA LEU A 10 15.93 -23.72 -1.01
C LEU A 10 16.17 -22.67 0.08
N LEU A 11 16.81 -21.55 -0.26
CA LEU A 11 17.04 -20.45 0.67
C LEU A 11 15.73 -19.75 1.07
N GLY A 12 14.76 -19.64 0.14
CA GLY A 12 13.41 -19.16 0.42
C GLY A 12 12.65 -20.06 1.40
N ILE A 13 12.82 -21.39 1.32
CA ILE A 13 12.22 -22.36 2.24
C ILE A 13 12.86 -22.31 3.63
N LEU A 14 14.18 -22.10 3.70
CA LEU A 14 14.91 -21.94 4.96
C LEU A 14 14.55 -20.64 5.67
N GLY A 15 14.34 -19.55 4.92
CA GLY A 15 13.96 -18.25 5.47
C GLY A 15 12.54 -18.17 6.04
N ARG A 16 11.63 -19.08 5.64
CA ARG A 16 10.25 -19.14 6.16
C ARG A 16 10.10 -19.95 7.46
N ASN A 17 11.14 -20.68 7.88
CA ASN A 17 11.05 -21.65 8.97
C ASN A 17 12.03 -21.36 10.13
N LEU A 18 12.42 -20.10 10.35
CA LEU A 18 13.38 -19.69 11.37
C LEU A 18 12.98 -20.05 12.83
N GLU A 19 11.74 -20.44 13.07
CA GLU A 19 11.26 -20.93 14.39
C GLU A 19 11.33 -22.45 14.56
N ASN A 20 11.71 -23.22 13.53
CA ASN A 20 11.82 -24.67 13.63
C ASN A 20 13.16 -25.07 14.28
N PRO A 21 13.15 -25.74 15.46
CA PRO A 21 14.37 -26.12 16.18
C PRO A 21 15.29 -27.07 15.38
N HIS A 22 14.75 -27.81 14.40
CA HIS A 22 15.55 -28.68 13.53
C HIS A 22 16.40 -27.91 12.51
N LEU A 23 16.04 -26.67 12.15
CA LEU A 23 16.81 -25.85 11.21
C LEU A 23 17.98 -25.10 11.87
N ARG A 24 18.00 -25.01 13.21
CA ARG A 24 19.15 -24.45 13.94
C ARG A 24 20.42 -25.28 13.72
N THR A 25 20.28 -26.61 13.60
CA THR A 25 21.39 -27.54 13.34
C THR A 25 21.96 -27.41 11.93
N LEU A 26 21.17 -26.93 10.96
CA LEU A 26 21.66 -26.66 9.60
C LEU A 26 22.50 -25.39 9.52
N ARG A 27 22.33 -24.46 10.47
CA ARG A 27 23.12 -23.22 10.54
C ARG A 27 24.60 -23.50 10.82
N SER A 28 24.91 -24.54 11.60
CA SER A 28 26.29 -25.02 11.82
C SER A 28 26.84 -25.87 10.68
N MET A 29 26.03 -26.15 9.65
CA MET A 29 26.43 -26.89 8.44
C MET A 29 26.54 -25.97 7.21
N ALA A 30 26.11 -24.71 7.32
CA ALA A 30 26.29 -23.74 6.25
C ALA A 30 27.76 -23.31 6.24
N PRO A 31 28.45 -23.37 5.08
CA PRO A 31 29.80 -22.82 4.93
C PRO A 31 29.87 -21.38 5.45
N ASP A 32 30.96 -21.01 6.12
CA ASP A 32 31.18 -19.65 6.63
C ASP A 32 31.03 -18.58 5.53
N GLU A 33 31.27 -18.96 4.28
CA GLU A 33 31.09 -18.16 3.06
C GLU A 33 29.62 -17.74 2.81
N LEU A 34 28.64 -18.48 3.36
CA LEU A 34 27.21 -18.13 3.30
C LEU A 34 26.75 -17.33 4.53
N ILE A 35 27.56 -17.28 5.59
CA ILE A 35 27.29 -16.49 6.80
C ILE A 35 27.64 -15.03 6.49
N GLY A 36 26.71 -14.33 5.85
CA GLY A 36 26.90 -12.94 5.42
C GLY A 36 26.27 -12.63 4.07
N PHE A 37 25.84 -13.65 3.32
CA PHE A 37 25.01 -13.46 2.14
C PHE A 37 23.63 -12.94 2.59
N GLN A 38 23.44 -11.63 2.53
CA GLN A 38 22.09 -11.05 2.53
C GLN A 38 21.44 -11.45 1.21
N VAL A 39 20.60 -12.48 1.26
CA VAL A 39 19.71 -12.82 0.16
C VAL A 39 18.66 -11.72 0.10
N HIS A 40 18.91 -10.68 -0.70
CA HIS A 40 17.92 -9.67 -1.00
C HIS A 40 16.69 -10.35 -1.56
N ARG A 41 15.56 -10.23 -0.87
CA ARG A 41 14.31 -10.74 -1.40
C ARG A 41 13.89 -9.83 -2.56
N PRO A 42 13.36 -10.40 -3.66
CA PRO A 42 12.83 -9.58 -4.72
C PRO A 42 11.72 -8.69 -4.15
N ARG A 43 11.68 -7.43 -4.59
CA ARG A 43 10.62 -6.50 -4.25
C ARG A 43 9.27 -7.15 -4.55
N PRO A 44 8.32 -7.18 -3.59
CA PRO A 44 6.98 -7.69 -3.84
C PRO A 44 6.36 -6.94 -5.02
N PRO A 45 6.04 -7.63 -6.12
CA PRO A 45 5.48 -6.97 -7.29
C PRO A 45 4.15 -6.32 -6.91
N GLU A 46 3.84 -5.22 -7.57
CA GLU A 46 2.44 -4.88 -7.79
C GLU A 46 1.98 -5.70 -9.00
N ARG A 47 0.98 -6.55 -8.79
CA ARG A 47 0.41 -7.39 -9.85
C ARG A 47 -0.17 -6.52 -10.97
N SER A 48 -0.20 -7.04 -12.19
CA SER A 48 -0.81 -6.28 -13.28
C SER A 48 -2.32 -6.10 -13.02
N LYS A 49 -2.93 -5.06 -13.59
CA LYS A 49 -4.39 -4.85 -13.51
C LYS A 49 -5.19 -6.07 -13.99
N GLU A 50 -4.58 -6.91 -14.83
CA GLU A 50 -5.17 -8.15 -15.36
C GLU A 50 -5.06 -9.34 -14.40
N GLU A 51 -4.25 -9.23 -13.35
CA GLU A 51 -4.12 -10.22 -12.28
C GLU A 51 -4.99 -9.84 -11.06
N TYR A 52 -5.26 -8.54 -10.85
CA TYR A 52 -6.32 -8.03 -9.97
C TYR A 52 -7.69 -8.11 -10.66
N TRP A 53 -8.23 -9.32 -10.85
CA TRP A 53 -9.67 -9.47 -11.08
C TRP A 53 -10.27 -9.98 -9.78
N ILE A 54 -11.33 -9.35 -9.27
CA ILE A 54 -12.67 -9.96 -9.29
C ILE A 54 -13.69 -9.06 -8.60
N ASP A 55 -13.34 -8.30 -7.56
CA ASP A 55 -14.31 -7.38 -6.94
C ASP A 55 -13.74 -5.98 -6.81
N LYS A 56 -14.08 -5.13 -7.79
CA LYS A 56 -13.92 -3.68 -7.66
C LYS A 56 -15.07 -3.18 -6.83
N PHE A 57 -14.81 -2.97 -5.57
CA PHE A 57 -15.80 -2.36 -4.71
C PHE A 57 -15.75 -0.85 -4.88
N CYS A 58 -16.79 -0.33 -5.54
CA CYS A 58 -16.82 1.07 -5.95
C CYS A 58 -17.77 1.93 -5.13
N THR A 59 -18.66 1.36 -4.32
CA THR A 59 -19.64 2.17 -3.56
C THR A 59 -19.56 1.78 -2.08
N ALA A 60 -18.79 2.54 -1.31
CA ALA A 60 -18.66 2.37 0.12
C ALA A 60 -19.85 3.02 0.87
N ASP A 61 -20.14 2.51 2.07
CA ASP A 61 -21.04 3.18 3.00
C ASP A 61 -20.35 4.42 3.60
N ALA A 62 -20.87 5.61 3.27
CA ALA A 62 -20.29 6.88 3.70
C ALA A 62 -20.26 7.01 5.24
N ASP A 63 -21.20 6.40 5.96
CA ASP A 63 -21.26 6.48 7.41
C ASP A 63 -20.12 5.69 8.07
N THR A 64 -19.71 4.59 7.43
CA THR A 64 -18.61 3.74 7.91
C THR A 64 -17.24 4.38 7.74
N LEU A 65 -17.10 5.40 6.88
CA LEU A 65 -15.83 6.09 6.69
C LEU A 65 -15.33 6.72 8.00
N SER A 66 -16.24 7.24 8.82
CA SER A 66 -15.88 7.84 10.11
C SER A 66 -15.22 6.87 11.10
N THR A 67 -15.41 5.56 10.91
CA THR A 67 -14.90 4.52 11.81
C THR A 67 -13.44 4.18 11.55
N TYR A 68 -13.02 4.17 10.28
CA TYR A 68 -11.70 3.67 9.88
C TYR A 68 -10.75 4.75 9.39
N PHE A 69 -11.30 5.84 8.87
CA PHE A 69 -10.53 6.92 8.28
C PHE A 69 -10.40 8.05 9.30
N SER A 70 -9.17 8.53 9.50
CA SER A 70 -8.94 9.70 10.35
C SER A 70 -9.74 10.90 9.83
N PRO A 71 -10.08 11.87 10.71
CA PRO A 71 -10.66 13.13 10.27
C PRO A 71 -9.80 13.83 9.19
N ARG A 72 -8.47 13.62 9.21
CA ARG A 72 -7.56 14.29 8.28
C ARG A 72 -7.69 13.77 6.86
N ILE A 73 -7.61 12.45 6.63
CA ILE A 73 -7.79 11.92 5.26
C ILE A 73 -9.23 12.12 4.78
N ARG A 74 -10.22 12.02 5.67
CA ARG A 74 -11.62 12.31 5.35
C ARG A 74 -11.83 13.73 4.82
N TYR A 75 -11.17 14.72 5.42
CA TYR A 75 -11.22 16.09 4.94
C TYR A 75 -10.78 16.18 3.46
N PHE A 76 -9.67 15.55 3.10
CA PHE A 76 -9.21 15.53 1.70
C PHE A 76 -10.19 14.80 0.76
N MET A 77 -10.83 13.74 1.23
CA MET A 77 -11.87 13.03 0.47
C MET A 77 -13.13 13.87 0.27
N GLU A 78 -13.56 14.59 1.31
CA GLU A 78 -14.70 15.51 1.30
C GLU A 78 -14.49 16.69 0.33
N GLU A 79 -13.24 17.13 0.16
CA GLU A 79 -12.84 18.16 -0.81
C GLU A 79 -12.73 17.67 -2.26
N SER A 80 -12.93 16.37 -2.53
CA SER A 80 -12.91 15.85 -3.90
C SER A 80 -14.13 16.31 -4.71
N CYS A 81 -13.94 16.54 -6.02
CA CYS A 81 -15.04 16.89 -6.94
C CYS A 81 -16.18 15.86 -6.89
N LEU A 82 -15.84 14.58 -6.81
CA LEU A 82 -16.78 13.48 -6.73
C LEU A 82 -17.61 13.56 -5.46
N ARG A 83 -16.97 13.73 -4.29
CA ARG A 83 -17.71 13.83 -3.02
C ARG A 83 -18.62 15.04 -2.98
N ALA A 84 -18.13 16.19 -3.44
CA ALA A 84 -18.93 17.41 -3.53
C ALA A 84 -20.17 17.22 -4.41
N TRP A 85 -20.07 16.45 -5.50
CA TRP A 85 -21.19 16.09 -6.35
C TRP A 85 -22.18 15.14 -5.65
N GLU A 86 -21.68 14.08 -4.99
CA GLU A 86 -22.51 13.11 -4.25
C GLU A 86 -23.34 13.78 -3.16
N MET A 87 -22.72 14.68 -2.38
CA MET A 87 -23.39 15.41 -1.31
C MET A 87 -24.52 16.30 -1.87
N ARG A 88 -24.31 16.98 -3.00
CA ARG A 88 -25.36 17.77 -3.67
C ARG A 88 -26.51 16.91 -4.18
N LYS A 89 -26.25 15.64 -4.48
CA LYS A 89 -27.25 14.67 -4.93
C LYS A 89 -27.87 13.87 -3.80
N SER A 90 -27.45 14.09 -2.55
CA SER A 90 -27.92 13.34 -1.37
C SER A 90 -27.75 11.82 -1.55
N ILE A 91 -26.67 11.40 -2.19
CA ILE A 91 -26.34 9.98 -2.37
C ILE A 91 -25.84 9.43 -1.03
N ILE A 92 -26.41 8.30 -0.60
CA ILE A 92 -26.08 7.64 0.67
C ILE A 92 -24.70 6.97 0.62
N GLY A 93 -24.38 6.31 -0.50
CA GLY A 93 -23.07 5.71 -0.74
C GLY A 93 -22.04 6.71 -1.28
N THR A 94 -20.79 6.26 -1.39
CA THR A 94 -19.71 7.06 -1.97
C THR A 94 -18.76 6.23 -2.82
N GLU A 95 -18.38 6.77 -3.96
CA GLU A 95 -17.37 6.21 -4.87
C GLU A 95 -15.98 6.83 -4.69
N VAL A 96 -15.86 7.71 -3.69
CA VAL A 96 -14.61 8.36 -3.32
C VAL A 96 -13.59 7.34 -2.79
N VAL A 97 -14.04 6.19 -2.29
CA VAL A 97 -13.18 5.05 -1.91
C VAL A 97 -13.45 3.86 -2.82
N ARG A 98 -12.41 3.43 -3.52
CA ARG A 98 -12.43 2.20 -4.32
C ARG A 98 -11.37 1.25 -3.79
N THR A 99 -11.66 -0.05 -3.82
CA THR A 99 -10.69 -1.07 -3.41
C THR A 99 -10.59 -2.17 -4.46
N ASP A 100 -9.37 -2.47 -4.87
CA ASP A 100 -9.04 -3.66 -5.64
C ASP A 100 -8.60 -4.77 -4.67
N VAL A 101 -9.35 -5.87 -4.68
CA VAL A 101 -9.11 -7.04 -3.83
C VAL A 101 -8.26 -8.07 -4.59
N PRO A 102 -7.14 -8.57 -4.02
CA PRO A 102 -6.34 -9.57 -4.69
C PRO A 102 -7.00 -10.95 -4.65
N LYS A 103 -6.77 -11.78 -5.67
CA LYS A 103 -7.27 -13.17 -5.73
C LYS A 103 -6.54 -14.09 -4.76
N VAL A 104 -5.26 -13.82 -4.56
CA VAL A 104 -4.40 -14.69 -3.75
C VAL A 104 -4.44 -14.19 -2.32
N VAL A 105 -4.85 -15.07 -1.42
CA VAL A 105 -4.81 -14.81 0.02
C VAL A 105 -3.40 -14.37 0.40
N PHE A 106 -3.30 -13.40 1.31
CA PHE A 106 -2.05 -12.81 1.79
C PHE A 106 -1.34 -11.86 0.82
N GLU A 107 -1.90 -11.58 -0.36
CA GLU A 107 -1.49 -10.42 -1.15
C GLU A 107 -2.11 -9.13 -0.60
N ASP A 108 -1.51 -7.99 -0.92
CA ASP A 108 -1.96 -6.70 -0.40
C ASP A 108 -3.19 -6.20 -1.16
N TYR A 109 -4.09 -5.55 -0.43
CA TYR A 109 -5.19 -4.80 -1.01
C TYR A 109 -4.67 -3.47 -1.55
N LEU A 110 -5.27 -2.99 -2.64
CA LEU A 110 -5.04 -1.64 -3.15
C LEU A 110 -6.29 -0.80 -2.93
N MET A 111 -6.16 0.25 -2.12
CA MET A 111 -7.23 1.23 -1.93
C MET A 111 -6.92 2.51 -2.70
N PHE A 112 -7.95 3.14 -3.24
CA PHE A 112 -7.86 4.36 -4.03
C PHE A 112 -8.85 5.37 -3.48
N PHE A 113 -8.35 6.52 -3.08
CA PHE A 113 -9.15 7.63 -2.58
C PHE A 113 -9.12 8.77 -3.59
N GLU A 114 -10.30 9.19 -4.05
CA GLU A 114 -10.41 10.48 -4.72
C GLU A 114 -10.22 11.59 -3.68
N VAL A 115 -9.27 12.48 -3.94
CA VAL A 115 -8.91 13.54 -2.99
C VAL A 115 -8.92 14.89 -3.68
N GLY A 116 -9.46 15.89 -2.97
CA GLY A 116 -9.21 17.31 -3.23
C GLY A 116 -7.96 17.80 -2.51
N LEU A 117 -7.62 19.07 -2.71
CA LEU A 117 -6.47 19.74 -2.10
C LEU A 117 -5.17 18.92 -2.20
N ALA A 118 -4.94 18.28 -3.35
CA ALA A 118 -3.85 17.33 -3.52
C ALA A 118 -2.46 17.92 -3.19
N GLN A 119 -2.24 19.21 -3.46
CA GLN A 119 -0.99 19.90 -3.13
C GLN A 119 -0.73 19.98 -1.62
N ASP A 120 -1.76 20.26 -0.83
CA ASP A 120 -1.65 20.32 0.63
C ASP A 120 -1.36 18.91 1.19
N LEU A 121 -2.09 17.91 0.68
CA LEU A 121 -1.85 16.49 1.00
C LEU A 121 -0.41 16.06 0.68
N ILE A 122 0.10 16.46 -0.48
CA ILE A 122 1.48 16.19 -0.89
C ILE A 122 2.47 16.82 0.08
N SER A 123 2.23 18.06 0.49
CA SER A 123 3.10 18.77 1.44
C SER A 123 3.19 18.10 2.81
N GLU A 124 2.13 17.42 3.24
CA GLU A 124 2.07 16.72 4.53
C GLU A 124 2.67 15.31 4.50
N LEU A 125 2.42 14.58 3.42
CA LEU A 125 2.81 13.17 3.31
C LEU A 125 4.16 12.97 2.62
N PHE A 126 4.57 13.85 1.71
CA PHE A 126 5.70 13.62 0.81
C PHE A 126 6.76 14.72 0.96
N PRO A 127 7.75 14.54 1.85
CA PRO A 127 8.85 15.49 2.01
C PRO A 127 9.52 15.80 0.68
N ALA A 128 9.79 17.08 0.42
CA ALA A 128 10.27 17.55 -0.88
C ALA A 128 11.61 16.91 -1.30
N ASP A 129 12.46 16.56 -0.34
CA ASP A 129 13.77 15.92 -0.50
C ASP A 129 13.69 14.39 -0.66
N LYS A 130 12.54 13.78 -0.34
CA LYS A 130 12.37 12.31 -0.37
C LYS A 130 11.37 11.82 -1.42
N ARG A 131 10.51 12.70 -1.93
CA ARG A 131 9.50 12.33 -2.91
C ARG A 131 10.12 11.93 -4.25
N MET A 132 9.62 10.85 -4.83
CA MET A 132 10.04 10.35 -6.14
C MET A 132 8.92 10.54 -7.16
N ILE A 133 9.26 11.07 -8.33
CA ILE A 133 8.32 11.27 -9.44
C ILE A 133 8.46 10.09 -10.40
N THR A 134 7.38 9.36 -10.63
CA THR A 134 7.33 8.30 -11.63
C THR A 134 6.38 8.72 -12.75
N PRO A 135 6.86 8.83 -14.01
CA PRO A 135 5.99 9.15 -15.13
C PRO A 135 4.97 8.03 -15.36
N SER A 136 3.73 8.41 -15.69
CA SER A 136 2.72 7.46 -16.13
C SER A 136 2.92 7.09 -17.60
N CYS A 137 2.21 6.07 -18.09
CA CYS A 137 2.09 5.80 -19.52
C CYS A 137 1.36 6.92 -20.28
N CYS A 138 0.58 7.75 -19.57
CA CYS A 138 -0.03 8.94 -20.12
C CYS A 138 0.90 10.16 -19.93
N PRO A 139 1.17 10.97 -20.97
CA PRO A 139 2.10 12.10 -20.90
C PRO A 139 1.72 13.14 -19.82
N ASP A 140 0.41 13.32 -19.62
CA ASP A 140 -0.15 14.28 -18.68
C ASP A 140 -0.56 13.61 -17.37
N HIS A 141 0.15 12.55 -16.93
CA HIS A 141 -0.08 11.95 -15.62
C HIS A 141 1.26 11.53 -15.01
N PHE A 142 1.37 11.63 -13.70
CA PHE A 142 2.49 11.09 -12.96
C PHE A 142 2.07 10.66 -11.57
N SER A 143 2.91 9.80 -10.98
CA SER A 143 2.77 9.32 -9.62
C SER A 143 3.87 9.91 -8.75
N LEU A 144 3.52 10.22 -7.51
CA LEU A 144 4.44 10.59 -6.43
C LEU A 144 4.48 9.46 -5.41
N THR A 145 5.69 9.01 -5.08
CA THR A 145 5.95 8.01 -4.03
C THR A 145 6.99 8.55 -3.05
N GLY A 146 7.29 7.79 -1.98
CA GLY A 146 8.21 8.21 -0.93
C GLY A 146 7.52 9.00 0.18
N ALA A 147 6.36 8.53 0.63
CA ALA A 147 5.64 9.14 1.75
C ALA A 147 6.41 8.94 3.07
N SER A 148 6.38 9.93 3.95
CA SER A 148 7.04 9.90 5.26
C SER A 148 6.30 8.99 6.24
N VAL A 149 6.99 7.98 6.75
CA VAL A 149 6.42 7.03 7.72
C VAL A 149 6.07 7.72 9.04
N GLU A 150 6.83 8.77 9.41
CA GLU A 150 6.59 9.56 10.61
C GLU A 150 5.25 10.31 10.56
N THR A 151 4.90 10.90 9.41
CA THR A 151 3.67 11.70 9.29
C THR A 151 2.44 10.84 9.05
N MET A 152 2.62 9.63 8.51
CA MET A 152 1.52 8.71 8.19
C MET A 152 0.64 8.36 9.39
N PHE A 153 1.19 8.18 10.59
CA PHE A 153 0.37 7.83 11.76
C PHE A 153 -0.65 8.92 12.09
N ALA A 154 -0.20 10.18 12.12
CA ALA A 154 -1.07 11.32 12.37
C ALA A 154 -2.05 11.55 11.22
N PHE A 155 -1.60 11.34 9.97
CA PHE A 155 -2.40 11.58 8.79
C PHE A 155 -3.50 10.53 8.59
N PHE A 156 -3.16 9.24 8.64
CA PHE A 156 -4.10 8.14 8.38
C PHE A 156 -4.82 7.64 9.63
N GLY A 157 -4.29 7.95 10.81
CA GLY A 157 -4.75 7.38 12.07
C GLY A 157 -4.22 5.95 12.28
N PRO A 158 -4.43 5.40 13.49
CA PRO A 158 -3.78 4.16 13.91
C PRO A 158 -4.18 2.94 13.07
N TYR A 159 -5.46 2.83 12.70
CA TYR A 159 -5.97 1.66 11.97
C TYR A 159 -5.36 1.54 10.57
N LEU A 160 -5.50 2.60 9.75
CA LEU A 160 -4.94 2.61 8.39
C LEU A 160 -3.42 2.59 8.41
N PHE A 161 -2.78 3.28 9.35
CA PHE A 161 -1.33 3.19 9.51
C PHE A 161 -0.89 1.74 9.75
N GLN A 162 -1.54 1.02 10.67
CA GLN A 162 -1.23 -0.38 10.94
C GLN A 162 -1.52 -1.28 9.72
N ALA A 163 -2.60 -1.01 8.98
CA ALA A 163 -2.93 -1.75 7.77
C ALA A 163 -1.86 -1.57 6.68
N ILE A 164 -1.37 -0.34 6.49
CA ILE A 164 -0.23 -0.07 5.60
C ILE A 164 1.04 -0.73 6.12
N ASP A 165 1.27 -0.69 7.44
CA ASP A 165 2.48 -1.25 8.06
C ASP A 165 2.59 -2.78 7.93
N GLN A 166 1.45 -3.45 7.75
CA GLN A 166 1.32 -4.89 7.47
C GLN A 166 1.37 -5.25 5.98
N SER A 167 1.49 -4.26 5.09
CA SER A 167 1.67 -4.51 3.65
C SER A 167 2.93 -5.34 3.39
N LYS A 168 2.88 -6.29 2.46
CA LYS A 168 4.07 -7.04 2.03
C LYS A 168 5.14 -6.13 1.46
N LEU A 169 4.75 -5.07 0.77
CA LEU A 169 5.70 -4.06 0.31
C LEU A 169 6.38 -3.36 1.49
N ARG A 170 5.63 -3.05 2.57
CA ARG A 170 6.20 -2.38 3.73
C ARG A 170 7.11 -3.29 4.55
N GLU A 171 6.74 -4.57 4.69
CA GLU A 171 7.60 -5.60 5.27
C GLU A 171 8.96 -5.64 4.53
N TRP A 172 8.92 -5.71 3.19
CA TRP A 172 10.12 -5.71 2.35
C TRP A 172 10.96 -4.42 2.49
N GLU A 173 10.32 -3.24 2.52
CA GLU A 173 11.05 -1.97 2.72
C GLU A 173 11.83 -1.94 4.03
N LYS A 174 11.25 -2.48 5.12
CA LYS A 174 11.94 -2.59 6.41
C LYS A 174 13.12 -3.55 6.33
N GLU A 175 12.98 -4.68 5.64
CA GLU A 175 14.08 -5.63 5.39
C GLU A 175 15.23 -4.97 4.62
N GLU A 176 14.90 -4.11 3.65
CA GLU A 176 15.85 -3.32 2.85
C GLU A 176 16.32 -2.02 3.54
N LYS A 177 16.06 -1.87 4.85
CA LYS A 177 16.46 -0.72 5.68
C LYS A 177 15.89 0.63 5.20
N ARG A 178 14.78 0.63 4.45
CA ARG A 178 14.03 1.82 4.04
C ARG A 178 12.94 2.14 5.08
N SER A 179 13.36 2.51 6.29
CA SER A 179 12.43 2.71 7.41
C SER A 179 11.73 4.07 7.39
N GLU A 180 12.35 5.11 6.83
CA GLU A 180 11.87 6.50 6.93
C GLU A 180 10.75 6.85 5.96
N ILE A 181 10.76 6.22 4.78
CA ILE A 181 9.77 6.45 3.72
C ILE A 181 9.16 5.14 3.25
N THR A 182 8.00 5.25 2.61
CA THR A 182 7.33 4.11 2.01
C THR A 182 6.79 4.43 0.62
N GLU A 183 6.79 3.40 -0.22
CA GLU A 183 6.13 3.35 -1.52
C GLU A 183 4.73 2.70 -1.41
N CYS A 184 4.28 2.32 -0.21
CA CYS A 184 2.91 1.85 0.00
C CYS A 184 1.86 2.97 -0.10
N VAL A 185 2.30 4.22 -0.16
CA VAL A 185 1.44 5.40 -0.32
C VAL A 185 1.90 6.13 -1.57
N GLU A 186 0.99 6.29 -2.51
CA GLU A 186 1.25 6.89 -3.82
C GLU A 186 0.16 7.92 -4.13
N VAL A 187 0.54 9.08 -4.67
CA VAL A 187 -0.44 10.05 -5.19
C VAL A 187 -0.33 10.13 -6.70
N GLN A 188 -1.44 9.94 -7.39
CA GLN A 188 -1.55 10.07 -8.84
C GLN A 188 -2.18 11.41 -9.18
N LEU A 189 -1.52 12.15 -10.06
CA LEU A 189 -1.95 13.47 -10.52
C LEU A 189 -1.96 13.50 -12.04
N ARG A 190 -2.77 14.41 -12.57
CA ARG A 190 -2.71 14.77 -13.97
C ARG A 190 -1.47 15.64 -14.22
N ASP A 191 -1.43 16.81 -13.59
CA ASP A 191 -0.32 17.75 -13.77
C ASP A 191 0.24 18.24 -12.41
N PRO A 192 1.47 18.81 -12.38
CA PRO A 192 2.11 19.24 -11.13
C PRO A 192 1.32 20.25 -10.31
N THR A 193 0.37 20.96 -10.92
CA THR A 193 -0.49 21.96 -10.29
C THR A 193 -1.90 21.45 -9.98
N SER A 194 -2.19 20.19 -10.29
CA SER A 194 -3.48 19.56 -10.05
C SER A 194 -3.88 19.69 -8.58
N ARG A 195 -5.09 20.21 -8.36
CA ARG A 195 -5.71 20.29 -7.01
C ARG A 195 -6.46 19.01 -6.63
N HIS A 196 -6.65 18.10 -7.57
CA HIS A 196 -7.33 16.83 -7.36
C HIS A 196 -6.42 15.70 -7.80
N GLY A 197 -6.56 14.55 -7.15
CA GLY A 197 -5.76 13.38 -7.46
C GLY A 197 -6.38 12.11 -6.91
N ILE A 198 -5.65 11.01 -7.10
CA ILE A 198 -5.98 9.73 -6.50
C ILE A 198 -4.87 9.39 -5.51
N LEU A 199 -5.21 9.30 -4.23
CA LEU A 199 -4.33 8.73 -3.22
C LEU A 199 -4.51 7.22 -3.21
N LYS A 200 -3.47 6.50 -3.58
CA LYS A 200 -3.42 5.04 -3.61
C LYS A 200 -2.67 4.53 -2.38
N LEU A 201 -3.27 3.59 -1.68
CA LEU A 201 -2.68 2.89 -0.54
C LEU A 201 -2.54 1.39 -0.83
N ARG A 202 -1.44 0.82 -0.39
CA ARG A 202 -1.21 -0.62 -0.35
C ARG A 202 -1.27 -1.09 1.11
N ILE A 203 -2.22 -1.96 1.44
CA ILE A 203 -2.47 -2.41 2.81
C ILE A 203 -2.44 -3.94 2.91
N GLY A 204 -1.97 -4.44 4.05
CA GLY A 204 -1.85 -5.87 4.30
C GLY A 204 -3.20 -6.60 4.33
N TRP A 205 -3.18 -7.86 3.89
CA TRP A 205 -4.37 -8.72 3.78
C TRP A 205 -5.24 -8.78 5.04
N SER A 206 -4.63 -8.96 6.22
CA SER A 206 -5.36 -9.22 7.47
C SER A 206 -6.31 -8.08 7.86
N LEU A 207 -5.83 -6.84 7.86
CA LEU A 207 -6.63 -5.67 8.20
C LEU A 207 -7.42 -5.15 6.98
N GLY A 208 -6.90 -5.34 5.78
CA GLY A 208 -7.59 -5.00 4.53
C GLY A 208 -8.90 -5.78 4.38
N HIS A 209 -8.91 -7.09 4.67
CA HIS A 209 -10.11 -7.91 4.56
C HIS A 209 -11.26 -7.41 5.44
N GLY A 210 -10.99 -7.16 6.73
CA GLY A 210 -12.01 -6.64 7.65
C GLY A 210 -12.50 -5.23 7.29
N LEU A 211 -11.59 -4.39 6.79
CA LEU A 211 -11.93 -3.04 6.31
C LEU A 211 -12.87 -3.09 5.10
N VAL A 212 -12.53 -3.89 4.09
CA VAL A 212 -13.33 -4.05 2.86
C VAL A 212 -14.71 -4.61 3.18
N ASN A 213 -14.81 -5.66 4.00
CA ASN A 213 -16.10 -6.23 4.37
C ASN A 213 -17.02 -5.19 5.03
N THR A 214 -16.45 -4.33 5.88
CA THR A 214 -17.23 -3.30 6.57
C THR A 214 -17.61 -2.16 5.64
N LEU A 215 -16.69 -1.70 4.78
CA LEU A 215 -16.95 -0.60 3.85
C LEU A 215 -18.03 -0.93 2.83
N TYR A 216 -18.08 -2.18 2.37
CA TYR A 216 -18.91 -2.59 1.24
C TYR A 216 -20.05 -3.55 1.62
N LYS A 217 -20.21 -3.87 2.91
CA LYS A 217 -21.27 -4.74 3.46
C LYS A 217 -21.34 -6.11 2.77
N ILE A 218 -20.18 -6.73 2.57
CA ILE A 218 -20.01 -8.07 2.00
C ILE A 218 -19.73 -9.12 3.07
#